data_AF-A0A6B9RDT0-F1
#
_entry.id   AF-A0A6B9RDT0-F1
#
_cell.length_a   1.000
_cell.length_b   1.000
_cell.length_c   1.000
_cell.angle_alpha   90.00
_cell.angle_beta   90.00
_cell.angle_gamma   90.00
#
_symmetry.space_group_name_H-M   'P 1'
#
loop_
_entity.id
_entity.type
_entity.pdbx_description
1 polymer ?
#
loop_
_entity_poly.entity_id
_entity_poly.type
_entity_poly.pdbx_seq_one_letter_code
_entity_poly.pdbx_strand_id
1 'polypeptide(L)'
;MLKIMIPTIMLLPLTFLSPHKHLWTNITTHSLLIATVSLQLLVPTYYPSKGLTSWTYVDQISSPLIVLSCWLLPLMIMASQNHLEQEPPVRKRIFATTMILAQPFILLAFSASELMLFYIAFEATLIPTLILITRWGSQPERLNAGIYLLFYTLASSLPLLIAILHIHNQIGTLYFPMLKLSHPTT
;
A
#
# COMPACT_ATOMS: atom_id res chain seq x y z
N MET A 1 11.28 -6.33 4.97
CA MET A 1 10.09 -5.43 5.09
C MET A 1 9.27 -5.64 6.35
N LEU A 2 9.34 -6.84 6.96
CA LEU A 2 8.50 -7.21 8.10
C LEU A 2 8.56 -6.22 9.29
N LYS A 3 9.73 -5.63 9.56
CA LYS A 3 9.94 -4.59 10.58
C LYS A 3 9.09 -3.33 10.40
N ILE A 4 8.62 -3.03 9.18
CA ILE A 4 7.70 -1.92 8.88
C ILE A 4 6.27 -2.45 8.77
N MET A 5 6.09 -3.61 8.13
CA MET A 5 4.76 -4.22 7.93
C MET A 5 4.04 -4.56 9.23
N ILE A 6 4.74 -5.17 10.21
CA ILE A 6 4.12 -5.52 11.50
C ILE A 6 3.60 -4.27 12.23
N PRO A 7 4.41 -3.21 12.45
CA PRO A 7 3.89 -1.96 13.01
C PRO A 7 2.70 -1.37 12.24
N THR A 8 2.71 -1.42 10.90
CA THR A 8 1.55 -0.91 10.13
C THR A 8 0.28 -1.71 10.34
N ILE A 9 0.37 -3.04 10.42
CA ILE A 9 -0.79 -3.89 10.72
C ILE A 9 -1.26 -3.64 12.15
N MET A 10 -0.35 -3.40 13.09
CA MET A 10 -0.67 -3.09 14.48
C MET A 10 -1.34 -1.73 14.68
N LEU A 11 -1.34 -0.84 13.68
CA LEU A 11 -2.17 0.36 13.71
C LEU A 11 -3.67 0.02 13.65
N LEU A 12 -4.07 -1.10 13.04
CA LEU A 12 -5.48 -1.52 12.98
C LEU A 12 -6.07 -1.75 14.38
N PRO A 13 -5.53 -2.66 15.23
CA PRO A 13 -6.06 -2.82 16.58
C PRO A 13 -5.92 -1.55 17.41
N LEU A 14 -4.87 -0.75 17.20
CA LEU A 14 -4.71 0.54 17.88
C LEU A 14 -5.90 1.49 17.62
N THR A 15 -6.41 1.56 16.39
CA THR A 15 -7.58 2.40 16.09
C THR A 15 -8.83 1.99 16.86
N PHE A 16 -9.08 0.69 17.00
CA PHE A 16 -10.25 0.15 17.68
C PHE A 16 -10.16 0.29 19.20
N LEU A 17 -8.96 0.06 19.76
CA LEU A 17 -8.71 0.08 21.20
C LEU A 17 -8.52 1.50 21.75
N SER A 18 -8.16 2.47 20.91
CA SER A 18 -7.93 3.85 21.35
C SER A 18 -9.22 4.55 21.85
N PRO A 19 -9.16 5.31 22.95
CA PRO A 19 -10.30 6.10 23.41
C PRO A 19 -10.59 7.24 22.40
N HIS A 20 -11.85 7.60 22.24
CA HIS A 20 -12.29 8.53 21.19
C HIS A 20 -11.55 9.88 21.20
N LYS A 21 -11.21 10.41 22.38
CA LYS A 21 -10.49 11.69 22.50
C LYS A 21 -9.05 11.63 21.97
N HIS A 22 -8.39 10.49 22.10
CA HIS A 22 -6.98 10.31 21.72
C HIS A 22 -6.80 9.48 20.44
N LEU A 23 -7.88 9.20 19.72
CA LEU A 23 -7.82 8.37 18.52
C LEU A 23 -6.87 8.98 17.48
N TRP A 24 -7.07 10.24 17.13
CA TRP A 24 -6.25 10.91 16.12
C TRP A 24 -4.81 11.11 16.56
N THR A 25 -4.61 11.50 17.83
CA THR A 25 -3.26 11.68 18.39
C THR A 25 -2.48 10.37 18.40
N ASN A 26 -3.10 9.25 18.79
CA ASN A 26 -2.39 7.97 18.87
C ASN A 26 -2.06 7.44 17.47
N ILE A 27 -2.98 7.53 16.51
CA ILE A 27 -2.71 7.03 15.16
C ILE A 27 -1.64 7.89 14.47
N THR A 28 -1.69 9.22 14.61
CA THR A 28 -0.68 10.11 14.02
C THR A 28 0.70 9.89 14.62
N THR A 29 0.83 9.77 15.94
CA THR A 29 2.14 9.55 16.58
C THR A 29 2.75 8.21 16.18
N HIS A 30 1.98 7.12 16.20
CA HIS A 30 2.49 5.81 15.81
C HIS A 30 2.78 5.70 14.31
N SER A 31 1.97 6.32 13.44
CA SER A 31 2.26 6.35 12.00
C SER A 31 3.50 7.21 11.68
N LEU A 32 3.71 8.31 12.40
CA LEU A 32 4.95 9.10 12.30
C LEU A 32 6.18 8.31 12.76
N LEU A 33 6.07 7.54 13.86
CA LEU A 33 7.15 6.63 14.30
C LEU A 33 7.48 5.59 13.23
N ILE A 34 6.48 5.04 12.52
CA ILE A 34 6.72 4.13 11.40
C ILE A 34 7.42 4.86 10.25
N ALA A 35 7.00 6.08 9.94
CA ALA A 35 7.60 6.90 8.89
C ALA A 35 9.08 7.21 9.17
N THR A 36 9.44 7.55 10.41
CA THR A 36 10.85 7.78 10.79
C THR A 36 11.67 6.49 10.72
N VAL A 37 11.11 5.37 11.20
CA VAL A 37 11.74 4.04 11.09
C VAL A 37 11.93 3.64 9.62
N SER A 38 11.08 4.07 8.70
CA SER A 38 11.20 3.75 7.27
C SER A 38 12.46 4.35 6.61
N LEU A 39 12.98 5.48 7.12
CA LEU A 39 14.15 6.18 6.56
C LEU A 39 15.40 5.30 6.52
N GLN A 40 15.51 4.29 7.39
CA GLN A 40 16.62 3.32 7.37
C GLN A 40 16.74 2.56 6.03
N LEU A 41 15.68 2.52 5.21
CA LEU A 41 15.71 1.85 3.91
C LEU A 41 16.53 2.60 2.88
N LEU A 42 16.62 3.93 2.99
CA LEU A 42 17.33 4.79 2.06
C LEU A 42 18.85 4.66 2.14
N VAL A 43 19.38 4.03 3.19
CA VAL A 43 20.83 3.85 3.35
C VAL A 43 21.36 3.08 2.13
N PRO A 44 22.26 3.68 1.31
CA PRO A 44 22.77 3.00 0.14
C PRO A 44 23.59 1.78 0.58
N THR A 45 23.34 0.65 -0.07
CA THR A 45 24.17 -0.55 0.08
C THR A 45 25.01 -0.74 -1.17
N TYR A 46 26.17 -1.39 -1.00
CA TYR A 46 27.02 -1.79 -2.12
C TYR A 46 26.27 -2.69 -3.12
N TYR A 47 25.41 -3.58 -2.62
CA TYR A 47 24.52 -4.35 -3.46
C TYR A 47 23.36 -3.50 -3.99
N PRO A 48 23.01 -3.64 -5.29
CA PRO A 48 21.93 -2.87 -5.92
C PRO A 48 20.56 -3.13 -5.29
N SER A 49 20.45 -4.22 -4.54
CA SER A 49 19.22 -4.63 -3.88
C SER A 49 19.44 -5.29 -2.53
N LYS A 50 18.53 -5.01 -1.61
CA LYS A 50 18.38 -5.66 -0.32
C LYS A 50 17.28 -6.73 -0.44
N GLY A 51 17.68 -7.95 -0.80
CA GLY A 51 16.79 -9.12 -0.67
C GLY A 51 16.60 -9.43 0.81
N LEU A 52 15.43 -9.10 1.36
CA LEU A 52 15.16 -9.25 2.80
C LEU A 52 14.60 -10.63 3.12
N THR A 53 13.75 -11.16 2.25
CA THR A 53 13.17 -12.51 2.31
C THR A 53 12.88 -13.01 0.90
N SER A 54 12.49 -14.29 0.73
CA SER A 54 12.04 -14.82 -0.56
C SER A 54 10.91 -13.99 -1.18
N TRP A 55 10.02 -13.43 -0.36
CA TRP A 55 8.83 -12.69 -0.79
C TRP A 55 9.03 -11.18 -0.88
N THR A 56 10.03 -10.62 -0.18
CA THR A 56 10.24 -9.17 -0.13
C THR A 56 11.63 -8.74 -0.56
N TYR A 57 11.65 -7.82 -1.51
CA TYR A 57 12.83 -7.31 -2.18
C TYR A 57 12.76 -5.78 -2.23
N VAL A 58 13.86 -5.10 -1.90
CA VAL A 58 13.95 -3.64 -1.93
C VAL A 58 15.17 -3.23 -2.74
N ASP A 59 14.98 -2.40 -3.75
CA ASP A 59 16.05 -1.82 -4.57
C ASP A 59 16.10 -0.30 -4.41
N GLN A 60 16.96 0.34 -5.18
CA GLN A 60 17.15 1.79 -5.15
C GLN A 60 15.91 2.55 -5.63
N ILE A 61 15.01 1.92 -6.41
CA ILE A 61 13.79 2.55 -6.92
C ILE A 61 12.64 2.37 -5.94
N SER A 62 12.49 1.20 -5.34
CA SER A 62 11.42 0.95 -4.37
C SER A 62 11.68 1.61 -3.03
N SER A 63 12.94 1.77 -2.61
CA SER A 63 13.23 2.35 -1.29
C SER A 63 12.67 3.77 -1.07
N PRO A 64 12.78 4.75 -2.01
CA PRO A 64 12.17 6.06 -1.83
C PRO A 64 10.64 6.02 -1.90
N LEU A 65 10.07 5.14 -2.74
CA LEU A 65 8.61 4.97 -2.86
C LEU A 65 8.00 4.40 -1.56
N ILE A 66 8.66 3.41 -0.96
CA ILE A 66 8.26 2.85 0.34
C ILE A 66 8.32 3.93 1.42
N VAL A 67 9.40 4.71 1.49
CA VAL A 67 9.53 5.79 2.48
C VAL A 67 8.46 6.86 2.27
N LEU A 68 8.24 7.29 1.03
CA LEU A 68 7.20 8.26 0.70
C LEU A 68 5.83 7.76 1.13
N SER A 69 5.51 6.49 0.84
CA SER A 69 4.23 5.90 1.26
C SER A 69 4.07 5.90 2.78
N CYS A 70 5.13 5.61 3.55
CA CYS A 70 5.08 5.63 5.02
C CYS A 70 4.83 7.04 5.56
N TRP A 71 5.42 8.05 4.92
CA TRP A 71 5.20 9.46 5.27
C TRP A 71 3.81 9.96 4.90
N LEU A 72 3.22 9.46 3.82
CA LEU A 72 1.94 9.94 3.33
C LEU A 72 0.79 9.62 4.32
N LEU A 73 0.86 8.49 5.05
CA LEU A 73 -0.15 8.09 6.03
C LEU A 73 -0.40 9.12 7.15
N PRO A 74 0.61 9.54 7.96
CA PRO A 74 0.39 10.56 8.99
C PRO A 74 -0.10 11.89 8.41
N LEU A 75 0.38 12.28 7.21
CA LEU A 75 -0.08 13.49 6.54
C LEU A 75 -1.57 13.42 6.16
N MET A 76 -2.02 12.29 5.59
CA MET A 76 -3.45 12.08 5.29
C MET A 76 -4.31 12.12 6.55
N ILE A 77 -3.83 11.54 7.65
CA ILE A 77 -4.56 11.56 8.92
C ILE A 77 -4.68 12.99 9.45
N MET A 78 -3.62 13.81 9.36
CA MET A 78 -3.69 15.21 9.78
C MET A 78 -4.64 16.03 8.90
N ALA A 79 -4.60 15.84 7.57
CA ALA A 79 -5.46 16.57 6.64
C ALA A 79 -6.96 16.24 6.78
N SER A 80 -7.29 14.98 7.08
CA SER A 80 -8.68 14.50 7.12
C SER A 80 -9.44 14.81 8.42
N GLN A 81 -8.74 15.17 9.50
CA GLN A 81 -9.34 15.37 10.82
C GLN A 81 -10.46 16.41 10.82
N ASN A 82 -10.20 17.59 10.23
CA ASN A 82 -11.13 18.72 10.24
C ASN A 82 -12.43 18.38 9.48
N HIS A 83 -12.32 17.74 8.31
CA HIS A 83 -13.48 17.35 7.52
C HIS A 83 -14.39 16.32 8.23
N LEU A 84 -13.80 15.49 9.09
CA LEU A 84 -14.51 14.43 9.78
C LEU A 84 -15.06 14.84 11.14
N GLU A 85 -14.85 16.08 11.61
CA GLU A 85 -15.23 16.49 12.97
C GLU A 85 -16.69 16.24 13.31
N GLN A 86 -17.59 16.44 12.33
CA GLN A 86 -19.03 16.27 12.51
C GLN A 86 -19.51 14.81 12.40
N GLU A 87 -18.67 13.88 11.96
CA GLU A 87 -19.05 12.48 11.80
C GLU A 87 -19.09 11.73 13.17
N PRO A 88 -19.99 10.74 13.32
CA PRO A 88 -20.06 9.92 14.52
C PRO A 88 -18.75 9.13 14.73
N PRO A 89 -18.42 8.79 15.98
CA PRO A 89 -17.14 8.17 16.34
C PRO A 89 -16.89 6.84 15.64
N VAL A 90 -17.94 6.08 15.36
CA VAL A 90 -17.84 4.81 14.63
C VAL A 90 -17.37 5.05 13.19
N ARG A 91 -17.90 6.05 12.50
CA ARG A 91 -17.49 6.36 11.12
C ARG A 91 -16.07 6.93 11.05
N LYS A 92 -15.66 7.74 12.05
CA LYS A 92 -14.26 8.17 12.20
C LYS A 92 -13.29 6.98 12.31
N ARG A 93 -13.66 5.96 13.11
CA ARG A 93 -12.88 4.72 13.23
C ARG A 93 -12.79 3.97 11.91
N ILE A 94 -13.92 3.76 11.22
CA ILE A 94 -13.94 3.05 9.93
C ILE A 94 -13.11 3.81 8.89
N PHE A 95 -13.17 5.15 8.85
CA PHE A 95 -12.33 5.94 7.96
C PHE A 95 -10.84 5.73 8.25
N ALA A 96 -10.44 5.85 9.51
CA ALA A 96 -9.05 5.65 9.92
C ALA A 96 -8.57 4.22 9.60
N THR A 97 -9.39 3.19 9.85
CA THR A 97 -9.03 1.81 9.51
C THR A 97 -8.92 1.60 8.01
N THR A 98 -9.78 2.20 7.19
CA THR A 98 -9.69 2.09 5.72
C THR A 98 -8.41 2.74 5.18
N MET A 99 -7.99 3.90 5.70
CA MET A 99 -6.71 4.50 5.32
C MET A 99 -5.52 3.63 5.73
N ILE A 100 -5.54 3.10 6.96
CA ILE A 100 -4.47 2.23 7.46
C ILE A 100 -4.42 0.91 6.70
N LEU A 101 -5.57 0.37 6.28
CA LEU A 101 -5.66 -0.87 5.50
C LEU A 101 -5.06 -0.72 4.09
N ALA A 102 -5.11 0.48 3.49
CA ALA A 102 -4.45 0.74 2.21
C ALA A 102 -2.92 0.63 2.30
N GLN A 103 -2.34 1.08 3.42
CA GLN A 103 -0.90 1.14 3.62
C GLN A 103 -0.15 -0.20 3.42
N PRO A 104 -0.52 -1.33 4.05
CA PRO A 104 0.19 -2.60 3.87
C PRO A 104 0.12 -3.11 2.42
N PHE A 105 -0.98 -2.87 1.69
CA PHE A 105 -1.06 -3.26 0.28
C PHE A 105 -0.07 -2.46 -0.59
N ILE A 106 0.04 -1.15 -0.36
CA ILE A 106 1.02 -0.30 -1.06
C ILE A 106 2.45 -0.73 -0.74
N LEU A 107 2.75 -0.99 0.54
CA LEU A 107 4.06 -1.46 0.98
C LEU A 107 4.41 -2.83 0.38
N LEU A 108 3.43 -3.73 0.29
CA LEU A 108 3.60 -5.03 -0.35
C LEU A 108 3.86 -4.87 -1.85
N ALA A 109 3.12 -4.00 -2.55
CA ALA A 109 3.32 -3.76 -3.98
C ALA A 109 4.74 -3.29 -4.29
N PHE A 110 5.25 -2.28 -3.57
CA PHE A 110 6.61 -1.78 -3.82
C PHE A 110 7.71 -2.73 -3.36
N SER A 111 7.42 -3.70 -2.51
CA SER A 111 8.42 -4.64 -2.01
C SER A 111 8.25 -6.07 -2.51
N ALA A 112 7.31 -6.32 -3.42
CA ALA A 112 7.04 -7.64 -3.96
C ALA A 112 8.26 -8.17 -4.75
N SER A 113 8.67 -9.41 -4.46
CA SER A 113 9.75 -10.07 -5.17
C SER A 113 9.31 -10.80 -6.43
N GLU A 114 8.02 -11.11 -6.56
CA GLU A 114 7.41 -11.79 -7.71
C GLU A 114 6.35 -10.91 -8.38
N LEU A 115 6.23 -11.01 -9.70
CA LEU A 115 5.24 -10.25 -10.49
C LEU A 115 3.79 -10.57 -10.09
N MET A 116 3.49 -11.81 -9.73
CA MET A 116 2.14 -12.19 -9.28
C MET A 116 1.80 -11.54 -7.93
N LEU A 117 2.74 -11.52 -6.99
CA LEU A 117 2.55 -10.86 -5.70
C LEU A 117 2.36 -9.35 -5.87
N PHE A 118 3.13 -8.73 -6.77
CA PHE A 118 2.94 -7.33 -7.15
C PHE A 118 1.52 -7.08 -7.68
N TYR A 119 1.04 -7.91 -8.62
CA TYR A 119 -0.29 -7.77 -9.21
C TYR A 119 -1.40 -7.89 -8.16
N ILE A 120 -1.34 -8.90 -7.30
CA ILE A 120 -2.34 -9.10 -6.23
C ILE A 120 -2.33 -7.91 -5.26
N ALA A 121 -1.14 -7.45 -4.85
CA ALA A 121 -1.02 -6.30 -3.96
C ALA A 121 -1.57 -5.02 -4.61
N PHE A 122 -1.27 -4.80 -5.90
CA PHE A 122 -1.74 -3.66 -6.67
C PHE A 122 -3.27 -3.63 -6.76
N GLU A 123 -3.90 -4.73 -7.17
CA GLU A 123 -5.37 -4.84 -7.22
C GLU A 123 -6.01 -4.71 -5.83
N ALA A 124 -5.38 -5.26 -4.79
CA ALA A 124 -5.89 -5.15 -3.42
C ALA A 124 -5.94 -3.70 -2.91
N THR A 125 -5.06 -2.80 -3.39
CA THR A 125 -5.13 -1.36 -3.03
C THR A 125 -6.39 -0.67 -3.54
N LEU A 126 -7.04 -1.21 -4.58
CA LEU A 126 -8.27 -0.64 -5.13
C LEU A 126 -9.43 -0.72 -4.14
N ILE A 127 -9.47 -1.75 -3.30
CA ILE A 127 -10.60 -1.94 -2.38
C ILE A 127 -10.66 -0.82 -1.33
N PRO A 128 -9.60 -0.54 -0.54
CA PRO A 128 -9.64 0.57 0.42
C PRO A 128 -9.82 1.93 -0.25
N THR A 129 -9.21 2.16 -1.42
CA THR A 129 -9.30 3.45 -2.12
C THR A 129 -10.70 3.72 -2.67
N LEU A 130 -11.36 2.71 -3.25
CA LEU A 130 -12.75 2.78 -3.69
C LEU A 130 -13.68 3.11 -2.51
N ILE A 131 -13.49 2.45 -1.37
CA ILE A 131 -14.28 2.70 -0.17
C ILE A 131 -14.10 4.14 0.30
N LEU A 132 -12.86 4.66 0.33
CA LEU A 132 -12.58 6.04 0.71
C LEU A 132 -13.29 7.05 -0.18
N ILE A 133 -13.20 6.89 -1.52
CA ILE A 133 -13.78 7.82 -2.49
C ILE A 133 -15.31 7.79 -2.45
N THR A 134 -15.90 6.60 -2.53
CA THR A 134 -17.36 6.47 -2.65
C THR A 134 -18.09 6.83 -1.36
N ARG A 135 -17.46 6.60 -0.19
CA ARG A 135 -18.10 6.83 1.11
C ARG A 135 -17.84 8.22 1.70
N TRP A 136 -16.62 8.73 1.60
CA TRP A 136 -16.20 10.01 2.22
C TRP A 136 -15.87 11.11 1.22
N GLY A 137 -16.10 10.91 -0.09
CA GLY A 137 -16.10 12.02 -1.05
C GLY A 137 -17.25 12.99 -0.76
N SER A 138 -17.03 14.30 -0.88
CA SER A 138 -18.04 15.32 -0.56
C SER A 138 -19.10 15.51 -1.66
N GLN A 139 -18.70 15.34 -2.93
CA GLN A 139 -19.54 15.61 -4.10
C GLN A 139 -20.41 14.41 -4.49
N PRO A 140 -21.61 14.63 -5.08
CA PRO A 140 -22.47 13.54 -5.52
C PRO A 140 -21.83 12.68 -6.63
N GLU A 141 -20.96 13.28 -7.44
CA GLU A 141 -20.21 12.61 -8.52
C GLU A 141 -19.20 11.56 -8.02
N ARG A 142 -18.98 11.44 -6.69
CA ARG A 142 -18.07 10.46 -6.09
C ARG A 142 -18.36 9.01 -6.48
N LEU A 143 -19.62 8.67 -6.72
CA LEU A 143 -20.00 7.33 -7.15
C LEU A 143 -19.54 7.07 -8.59
N ASN A 144 -19.75 8.05 -9.48
CA ASN A 144 -19.27 7.96 -10.86
C ASN A 144 -17.75 7.93 -10.90
N ALA A 145 -17.06 8.76 -10.11
CA ALA A 145 -15.60 8.73 -9.99
C ALA A 145 -15.08 7.37 -9.50
N GLY A 146 -15.76 6.75 -8.53
CA GLY A 146 -15.43 5.40 -8.06
C GLY A 146 -15.62 4.33 -9.14
N ILE A 147 -16.71 4.41 -9.91
CA ILE A 147 -16.96 3.53 -11.07
C ILE A 147 -15.84 3.68 -12.11
N TYR A 148 -15.48 4.92 -12.47
CA TYR A 148 -14.40 5.16 -13.42
C TYR A 148 -13.06 4.62 -12.93
N LEU A 149 -12.72 4.86 -11.66
CA LEU A 149 -11.49 4.32 -11.07
C LEU A 149 -11.45 2.81 -11.21
N LEU A 150 -12.51 2.11 -10.79
CA LEU A 150 -12.57 0.65 -10.78
C LEU A 150 -12.49 0.06 -12.19
N PHE A 151 -13.26 0.59 -13.14
CA PHE A 151 -13.30 0.02 -14.49
C PHE A 151 -12.04 0.33 -15.28
N TYR A 152 -11.46 1.52 -15.15
CA TYR A 152 -10.21 1.83 -15.83
C TYR A 152 -9.06 0.98 -15.31
N THR A 153 -8.96 0.76 -14.00
CA THR A 153 -7.91 -0.08 -13.43
C THR A 153 -8.12 -1.54 -13.84
N LEU A 154 -9.30 -2.13 -13.65
CA LEU A 154 -9.57 -3.52 -13.98
C LEU A 154 -9.43 -3.81 -15.49
N ALA A 155 -9.94 -2.94 -16.35
CA ALA A 155 -9.83 -3.13 -17.80
C ALA A 155 -8.37 -3.10 -18.26
N SER A 156 -7.54 -2.26 -17.62
CA SER A 156 -6.10 -2.19 -17.92
C SER A 156 -5.28 -3.33 -17.30
N SER A 157 -5.71 -3.84 -16.14
CA SER A 157 -4.94 -4.82 -15.38
C SER A 157 -5.20 -6.27 -15.81
N LEU A 158 -6.37 -6.58 -16.37
CA LEU A 158 -6.64 -7.92 -16.92
C LEU A 158 -5.67 -8.30 -18.06
N PRO A 159 -5.38 -7.44 -19.06
CA PRO A 159 -4.31 -7.70 -20.03
C PRO A 159 -2.95 -7.93 -19.39
N LEU A 160 -2.62 -7.18 -18.32
CA LEU A 160 -1.39 -7.38 -17.57
C LEU A 160 -1.35 -8.76 -16.91
N LEU A 161 -2.46 -9.23 -16.33
CA LEU A 161 -2.55 -10.58 -15.76
C LEU A 161 -2.29 -11.66 -16.82
N ILE A 162 -2.90 -11.53 -18.01
CA ILE A 162 -2.68 -12.46 -19.11
C ILE A 162 -1.19 -12.49 -19.50
N ALA A 163 -0.55 -11.32 -19.58
CA ALA A 163 0.88 -11.22 -19.87
C ALA A 163 1.75 -11.89 -18.79
N ILE A 164 1.43 -11.69 -17.51
CA ILE A 164 2.15 -12.33 -16.40
C ILE A 164 2.03 -13.87 -16.48
N LEU A 165 0.83 -14.39 -16.73
CA LEU A 165 0.62 -15.84 -16.88
C LEU A 165 1.35 -16.40 -18.10
N HIS A 166 1.38 -15.66 -19.20
CA HIS A 166 2.14 -16.04 -20.39
C HIS A 166 3.64 -16.11 -20.11
N ILE A 167 4.20 -15.09 -19.45
CA ILE A 167 5.62 -15.08 -19.03
C ILE A 167 5.92 -16.27 -18.11
N HIS A 168 5.01 -16.58 -17.18
CA HIS A 168 5.17 -17.73 -16.30
C HIS A 168 5.25 -19.05 -17.07
N ASN A 169 4.42 -19.24 -18.09
CA ASN A 169 4.44 -20.44 -18.93
C ASN A 169 5.71 -20.56 -19.77
N GLN A 170 6.31 -19.45 -20.20
CA GLN A 170 7.53 -19.47 -21.01
C GLN A 170 8.81 -19.65 -20.18
N ILE A 171 8.93 -18.92 -19.07
CA ILE A 171 10.17 -18.86 -18.28
C ILE A 171 10.12 -19.80 -17.06
N GLY A 172 8.94 -20.21 -16.63
CA GLY A 172 8.71 -21.07 -15.46
C GLY A 172 8.81 -20.36 -14.10
N THR A 173 9.27 -19.10 -14.07
CA THR A 173 9.41 -18.31 -12.83
C THR A 173 8.92 -16.87 -13.02
N LEU A 174 8.42 -16.26 -11.94
CA LEU A 174 7.98 -14.86 -11.90
C LEU A 174 8.81 -13.99 -10.95
N TYR A 175 9.92 -14.53 -10.44
CA TYR A 175 10.80 -13.88 -9.49
C TYR A 175 11.67 -12.83 -10.19
N PHE A 176 11.58 -11.56 -9.77
CA PHE A 176 12.20 -10.42 -10.44
C PHE A 176 13.71 -10.58 -10.72
N PRO A 177 14.54 -11.00 -9.75
CA PRO A 177 15.97 -11.22 -10.01
C PRO A 177 16.26 -12.33 -11.01
N MET A 178 15.46 -13.40 -11.05
CA MET A 178 15.66 -14.50 -11.99
C MET A 178 15.22 -14.13 -13.41
N LEU A 179 14.14 -13.38 -13.54
CA LEU A 179 13.67 -12.85 -14.83
C LEU A 179 14.73 -11.99 -15.53
N LYS A 180 15.55 -11.26 -14.77
CA LYS A 180 16.67 -10.47 -15.34
C LYS A 180 17.78 -11.35 -15.93
N LEU A 181 17.89 -12.60 -15.50
CA LEU A 181 18.94 -13.52 -15.91
C LEU A 181 18.48 -14.46 -17.04
N SER A 182 17.18 -14.70 -17.18
CA SER A 182 16.63 -15.50 -18.26
C SER A 182 16.66 -14.72 -19.58
N HIS A 183 17.48 -15.15 -20.53
CA HIS A 183 17.35 -14.71 -21.91
C HIS A 183 16.07 -15.32 -22.52
N PRO A 184 15.32 -14.56 -23.33
CA PRO A 184 14.18 -15.13 -24.02
C PRO A 184 14.68 -16.23 -24.96
N THR A 185 14.29 -17.47 -24.69
CA THR A 185 14.43 -18.56 -25.65
C THR A 185 13.47 -18.24 -26.80
N THR A 186 14.05 -17.90 -27.95
CA THR A 186 13.35 -17.63 -29.22
C THR A 186 12.38 -18.74 -29.58
#